data_AF-H9GFQ9-F1
#
_entry.id   AF-H9GFQ9-F1
#
_cell.length_a   1.000
_cell.length_b   1.000
_cell.length_c   1.000
_cell.angle_alpha   90.00
_cell.angle_beta   90.00
_cell.angle_gamma   90.00
#
_symmetry.space_group_name_H-M   'P 1'
#
loop_
_entity.id
_entity.type
_entity.pdbx_description
1 polymer ?
#
loop_
_entity_poly.entity_id
_entity_poly.type
_entity_poly.pdbx_seq_one_letter_code
_entity_poly.pdbx_strand_id
1 'polypeptide(L)'
;DSCLCCGKSNPATFHPLFEGGLCTTCQDRFLEYFYMYDEDGYQTYCSICCEGTELLLCDNASCFRCFCVDCLNTLVGRGAADAAREEEPWSCYMCQPQKQHGLLQRRHDWNTRLKEFFTNERGQEYKAPKIYPAIPAAQRRPIRVLSLFDGIATGYLVLRDLGIKVEKYVASEICEESIAVGTVRHEGNITYVHDVRNITKRNIDEWGPFDLVIGGSPCNDLSIVNPARKGLYEGTGRLFFEFYHLLNYSRPKPEEERPFFWLFENVVAMRGNPVMIDAIKVSLAHRARYFWGNLSDMNRIFGFPLHYTDVSNMGRGARQKLLGRSWSVPVIRHLFAPLKDYFACD
;
A
#
# COMPACT_ATOMS: atom_id res chain seq x y z
N ASP A 1 33.00 2.35 -0.92
CA ASP A 1 32.37 1.50 -1.96
C ASP A 1 31.95 0.12 -1.42
N SER A 2 31.01 0.11 -0.48
CA SER A 2 30.42 -1.12 0.05
C SER A 2 28.96 -0.91 0.45
N CYS A 3 28.20 -1.98 0.48
CA CYS A 3 26.84 -2.02 1.01
C CYS A 3 26.87 -1.77 2.51
N LEU A 4 26.19 -0.73 2.98
CA LEU A 4 26.15 -0.36 4.40
C LEU A 4 25.47 -1.43 5.26
N CYS A 5 24.56 -2.21 4.68
CA CYS A 5 23.76 -3.21 5.41
C CYS A 5 24.47 -4.55 5.59
N CYS A 6 25.25 -5.00 4.60
CA CYS A 6 25.85 -6.35 4.61
C CYS A 6 27.35 -6.38 4.25
N GLY A 7 27.99 -5.23 4.03
CA GLY A 7 29.42 -5.12 3.75
C GLY A 7 29.86 -5.52 2.34
N LYS A 8 28.98 -6.12 1.51
CA LYS A 8 29.31 -6.51 0.12
C LYS A 8 29.84 -5.33 -0.70
N SER A 9 30.94 -5.55 -1.42
CA SER A 9 31.53 -4.57 -2.35
C SER A 9 30.60 -4.32 -3.56
N ASN A 10 30.85 -3.23 -4.30
CA ASN A 10 30.10 -2.84 -5.50
C ASN A 10 28.59 -2.64 -5.24
N PRO A 11 28.21 -1.60 -4.49
CA PRO A 11 26.80 -1.30 -4.26
C PRO A 11 26.08 -0.98 -5.58
N ALA A 12 24.84 -1.45 -5.71
CA ALA A 12 23.98 -1.20 -6.87
C ALA A 12 23.36 0.20 -6.83
N THR A 13 23.14 0.74 -5.62
CA THR A 13 22.55 2.06 -5.40
C THR A 13 23.08 2.69 -4.11
N PHE A 14 22.65 3.90 -3.77
CA PHE A 14 22.98 4.56 -2.51
C PHE A 14 22.05 4.11 -1.38
N HIS A 15 22.55 4.11 -0.14
CA HIS A 15 21.67 4.02 1.02
C HIS A 15 20.94 5.37 1.22
N PRO A 16 19.60 5.40 1.36
CA PRO A 16 18.86 6.65 1.35
C PRO A 16 19.07 7.54 2.59
N LEU A 17 19.25 6.95 3.77
CA LEU A 17 19.41 7.70 5.02
C LEU A 17 20.85 8.12 5.35
N PHE A 18 21.82 7.22 5.11
CA PHE A 18 23.21 7.37 5.54
C PHE A 18 24.17 7.32 4.34
N GLU A 19 25.34 7.94 4.50
CA GLU A 19 26.45 7.83 3.54
C GLU A 19 26.89 6.38 3.41
N GLY A 20 26.95 5.89 2.17
CA GLY A 20 27.15 4.47 1.85
C GLY A 20 26.24 3.98 0.74
N GLY A 21 26.44 2.73 0.33
CA GLY A 21 25.68 2.07 -0.73
C GLY A 21 24.75 0.97 -0.23
N LEU A 22 23.94 0.44 -1.15
CA LEU A 22 23.15 -0.77 -0.99
C LEU A 22 23.42 -1.71 -2.16
N CYS A 23 23.67 -2.99 -1.89
CA CYS A 23 23.62 -4.02 -2.93
C CYS A 23 22.16 -4.34 -3.29
N THR A 24 21.91 -4.98 -4.42
CA THR A 24 20.55 -5.26 -4.93
C THR A 24 19.67 -5.96 -3.89
N THR A 25 20.17 -7.00 -3.21
CA THR A 25 19.39 -7.72 -2.18
C THR A 25 19.02 -6.81 -1.00
N CYS A 26 19.93 -5.95 -0.56
CA CYS A 26 19.63 -5.02 0.54
C CYS A 26 18.73 -3.87 0.08
N GLN A 27 18.80 -3.46 -1.19
CA GLN A 27 17.85 -2.52 -1.77
C GLN A 27 16.44 -3.10 -1.78
N ASP A 28 16.25 -4.32 -2.29
CA ASP A 28 14.94 -4.98 -2.34
C ASP A 28 14.33 -5.09 -0.93
N ARG A 29 15.14 -5.55 0.03
CA ARG A 29 14.74 -5.62 1.44
C ARG A 29 14.37 -4.25 2.01
N PHE A 30 15.16 -3.22 1.70
CA PHE A 30 14.88 -1.86 2.15
C PHE A 30 13.55 -1.34 1.57
N LEU A 31 13.27 -1.64 0.29
CA LEU A 31 12.00 -1.27 -0.34
C LEU A 31 10.81 -2.00 0.30
N GLU A 32 10.99 -3.26 0.70
CA GLU A 32 9.93 -4.10 1.25
C GLU A 32 9.63 -3.80 2.73
N TYR A 33 10.66 -3.56 3.55
CA TYR A 33 10.53 -3.61 5.01
C TYR A 33 10.71 -2.27 5.73
N PHE A 34 11.25 -1.24 5.08
CA PHE A 34 11.57 0.03 5.76
C PHE A 34 10.36 0.74 6.40
N TYR A 35 9.18 0.59 5.83
CA TYR A 35 7.93 1.15 6.35
C TYR A 35 7.07 0.14 7.10
N MET A 36 7.62 -1.00 7.52
CA MET A 36 6.92 -1.92 8.43
C MET A 36 7.03 -1.40 9.86
N TYR A 37 5.89 -1.34 10.54
CA TYR A 37 5.77 -0.92 11.94
C TYR A 37 5.13 -2.04 12.77
N ASP A 38 5.54 -2.17 14.02
CA ASP A 38 4.95 -3.10 14.99
C ASP A 38 3.75 -2.50 15.74
N GLU A 39 3.18 -3.27 16.66
CA GLU A 39 2.01 -2.88 17.45
C GLU A 39 2.29 -1.68 18.38
N ASP A 40 3.54 -1.50 18.80
CA ASP A 40 3.99 -0.39 19.63
C ASP A 40 4.26 0.89 18.81
N GLY A 41 4.11 0.81 17.49
CA GLY A 41 4.22 1.92 16.55
C GLY A 41 5.64 2.25 16.12
N TYR A 42 6.64 1.46 16.55
CA TYR A 42 8.02 1.56 16.10
C TYR A 42 8.23 0.76 14.82
N GLN A 43 9.30 1.07 14.09
CA GLN A 43 9.68 0.25 12.94
C GLN A 43 9.97 -1.19 13.38
N THR A 44 9.40 -2.16 12.67
CA THR A 44 9.61 -3.59 12.95
C THR A 44 11.07 -4.01 12.74
N TYR A 45 11.81 -3.29 11.89
CA TYR A 45 13.19 -3.61 11.53
C TYR A 45 14.10 -2.39 11.59
N CYS A 46 15.40 -2.64 11.73
CA CYS A 46 16.43 -1.61 11.81
C CYS A 46 16.36 -0.60 10.66
N SER A 47 16.41 0.70 10.99
CA SER A 47 16.44 1.83 10.05
C SER A 47 17.62 1.82 9.06
N ILE A 48 18.67 1.03 9.32
CA ILE A 48 19.83 0.89 8.44
C ILE A 48 19.65 -0.36 7.55
N CYS A 49 19.65 -1.55 8.16
CA CYS A 49 19.72 -2.80 7.40
C CYS A 49 18.37 -3.40 7.01
N CYS A 50 17.26 -2.87 7.53
CA CYS A 50 15.91 -3.46 7.41
C CYS A 50 15.90 -4.95 7.80
N GLU A 51 16.70 -5.29 8.81
CA GLU A 51 16.85 -6.59 9.46
C GLU A 51 17.17 -6.35 10.95
N GLY A 52 17.65 -7.36 11.65
CA GLY A 52 18.10 -7.29 13.03
C GLY A 52 17.10 -7.93 13.98
N THR A 53 17.61 -8.77 14.88
CA THR A 53 16.80 -9.49 15.87
C THR A 53 16.64 -8.73 17.17
N GLU A 54 17.63 -7.91 17.51
CA GLU A 54 17.63 -7.07 18.72
C GLU A 54 17.77 -5.59 18.32
N LEU A 55 16.80 -4.79 18.74
CA LEU A 55 16.59 -3.42 18.28
C LEU A 55 16.60 -2.45 19.48
N LEU A 56 17.29 -1.32 19.32
CA LEU A 56 17.21 -0.18 20.23
C LEU A 56 16.23 0.84 19.65
N LEU A 57 15.24 1.25 20.44
CA LEU A 57 14.19 2.19 20.07
C LEU A 57 14.61 3.62 20.43
N CYS A 58 14.24 4.61 19.61
CA CYS A 58 14.55 6.01 19.85
C CYS A 58 13.56 6.64 20.86
N ASP A 59 14.04 7.30 21.91
CA ASP A 59 13.18 7.92 22.93
C ASP A 59 12.63 9.30 22.53
N ASN A 60 13.16 9.90 21.46
CA ASN A 60 12.72 11.21 21.02
C ASN A 60 11.24 11.17 20.56
N ALA A 61 10.43 12.06 21.13
CA ALA A 61 9.01 12.16 20.83
C ALA A 61 8.77 12.32 19.32
N SER A 62 7.84 11.53 18.77
CA SER A 62 7.52 11.47 17.34
C SER A 62 8.59 10.82 16.45
N CYS A 63 9.61 10.19 17.02
CA CYS A 63 10.49 9.28 16.29
C CYS A 63 10.07 7.83 16.53
N PHE A 64 9.95 7.07 15.44
CA PHE A 64 9.54 5.66 15.47
C PHE A 64 10.63 4.73 14.94
N ARG A 65 11.89 5.19 14.95
CA ARG A 65 13.00 4.47 14.36
C ARG A 65 13.67 3.58 15.40
N CYS A 66 14.17 2.46 14.93
CA CYS A 66 14.96 1.54 15.71
C CYS A 66 16.26 1.16 14.98
N PHE A 67 17.27 0.75 15.73
CA PHE A 67 18.58 0.39 15.20
C PHE A 67 19.02 -0.94 15.82
N CYS A 68 19.46 -1.89 14.99
CA CYS A 68 19.93 -3.16 15.52
C CYS A 68 21.32 -3.04 16.14
N VAL A 69 21.55 -3.85 17.17
CA VAL A 69 22.83 -3.94 17.90
C VAL A 69 24.01 -4.13 16.95
N ASP A 70 23.87 -4.99 15.94
CA ASP A 70 24.93 -5.29 14.98
C ASP A 70 25.32 -4.06 14.16
N CYS A 71 24.34 -3.29 13.66
CA CYS A 71 24.62 -2.08 12.90
C CYS A 71 25.32 -1.03 13.78
N LEU A 72 24.90 -0.86 15.04
CA LEU A 72 25.56 0.09 15.94
C LEU A 72 27.00 -0.32 16.22
N ASN A 73 27.22 -1.58 16.58
CA ASN A 73 28.55 -2.07 16.93
C ASN A 73 29.51 -2.11 15.72
N THR A 74 28.97 -2.29 14.51
CA THR A 74 29.76 -2.35 13.28
C THR A 74 30.04 -0.97 12.70
N LEU A 75 29.04 -0.09 12.64
CA LEU A 75 29.13 1.19 11.93
C LEU A 75 29.50 2.34 12.84
N VAL A 76 29.04 2.35 14.08
CA VAL A 76 29.36 3.43 15.04
C VAL A 76 30.63 3.09 15.81
N GLY A 77 30.73 1.85 16.30
CA GLY A 77 31.92 1.33 16.96
C GLY A 77 31.57 0.25 17.97
N ARG A 78 32.53 -0.63 18.30
CA ARG A 78 32.31 -1.70 19.29
C ARG A 78 31.86 -1.11 20.63
N GLY A 79 30.78 -1.65 21.19
CA GLY A 79 30.19 -1.18 22.45
C GLY A 79 29.24 0.00 22.29
N ALA A 80 29.00 0.50 21.06
CA ALA A 80 28.07 1.60 20.83
C ALA A 80 26.62 1.25 21.20
N ALA A 81 26.21 -0.01 21.02
CA ALA A 81 24.89 -0.45 21.44
C ALA A 81 24.73 -0.42 22.97
N ASP A 82 25.75 -0.87 23.71
CA ASP A 82 25.71 -0.87 25.17
C ASP A 82 25.71 0.56 25.72
N ALA A 83 26.56 1.42 25.17
CA ALA A 83 26.56 2.85 25.52
C ALA A 83 25.20 3.52 25.24
N ALA A 84 24.54 3.16 24.13
CA ALA A 84 23.21 3.66 23.81
C ALA A 84 22.12 3.13 24.76
N ARG A 85 22.23 1.92 25.28
CA ARG A 85 21.30 1.37 26.30
C ARG A 85 21.45 2.05 27.65
N GLU A 86 22.65 2.52 27.98
CA GLU A 86 22.93 3.24 29.23
C GLU A 86 22.55 4.73 29.16
N GLU A 87 22.28 5.26 27.96
CA GLU A 87 21.87 6.65 27.76
C GLU A 87 20.35 6.78 27.90
N GLU A 88 19.87 7.54 28.89
CA GLU A 88 18.44 7.79 29.10
C GLU A 88 18.15 9.30 29.23
N PRO A 89 17.43 9.94 28.29
CA PRO A 89 16.84 9.37 27.07
C PRO A 89 17.84 9.23 25.91
N TRP A 90 17.79 8.13 25.18
CA TRP A 90 18.61 7.91 23.99
C TRP A 90 17.95 8.50 22.74
N SER A 91 18.64 9.44 22.10
CA SER A 91 18.25 9.95 20.78
C SER A 91 18.98 9.19 19.67
N CYS A 92 18.25 8.64 18.71
CA CYS A 92 18.89 7.95 17.59
C CYS A 92 19.67 8.89 16.65
N TYR A 93 20.55 8.33 15.81
CA TYR A 93 21.40 9.08 14.88
C TYR A 93 20.65 9.86 13.79
N MET A 94 19.34 9.64 13.63
CA MET A 94 18.48 10.46 12.78
C MET A 94 17.94 11.70 13.50
N CYS A 95 17.83 11.67 14.83
CA CYS A 95 17.35 12.76 15.67
C CYS A 95 18.47 13.62 16.24
N GLN A 96 19.65 13.03 16.45
CA GLN A 96 20.82 13.78 16.93
C GLN A 96 21.25 14.88 15.94
N PRO A 97 21.96 15.92 16.42
CA PRO A 97 22.59 16.91 15.57
C PRO A 97 23.48 16.25 14.52
N GLN A 98 23.59 16.88 13.35
CA GLN A 98 24.32 16.26 12.25
C GLN A 98 25.81 16.13 12.58
N LYS A 99 26.23 14.89 12.80
CA LYS A 99 27.61 14.53 13.11
C LYS A 99 27.91 13.15 12.52
N GLN A 100 29.19 12.88 12.30
CA GLN A 100 29.68 11.55 11.98
C GLN A 100 29.87 10.74 13.27
N HIS A 101 29.32 9.53 13.28
CA HIS A 101 29.40 8.58 14.39
C HIS A 101 30.11 7.31 13.89
N GLY A 102 31.43 7.23 14.12
CA GLY A 102 32.26 6.19 13.51
C GLY A 102 32.24 6.28 12.00
N LEU A 103 31.81 5.21 11.34
CA LEU A 103 31.56 5.14 9.90
C LEU A 103 30.14 5.59 9.51
N LEU A 104 29.23 5.75 10.47
CA LEU A 104 27.86 6.16 10.21
C LEU A 104 27.75 7.68 10.08
N GLN A 105 27.31 8.15 8.91
CA GLN A 105 27.08 9.58 8.68
C GLN A 105 25.71 9.79 8.04
N ARG A 106 24.84 10.58 8.70
CA ARG A 106 23.52 10.95 8.17
C ARG A 106 23.69 11.86 6.96
N ARG A 107 22.99 11.57 5.86
CA ARG A 107 22.97 12.43 4.66
C ARG A 107 22.24 13.73 4.97
N HIS A 108 22.70 14.86 4.42
CA HIS A 108 22.01 16.15 4.57
C HIS A 108 20.68 16.19 3.81
N ASP A 109 20.63 15.53 2.66
CA ASP A 109 19.50 15.45 1.73
C ASP A 109 18.73 14.13 1.88
N TRP A 110 18.86 13.44 3.03
CA TRP A 110 18.29 12.11 3.26
C TRP A 110 16.79 12.04 2.94
N ASN A 111 16.03 13.10 3.21
CA ASN A 111 14.59 13.12 2.97
C ASN A 111 14.26 13.11 1.47
N THR A 112 14.96 13.93 0.68
CA THR A 112 14.85 13.95 -0.78
C THR A 112 15.33 12.63 -1.37
N ARG A 113 16.45 12.10 -0.87
CA ARG A 113 17.02 10.82 -1.33
C ARG A 113 16.18 9.61 -0.97
N LEU A 114 15.56 9.59 0.20
CA LEU A 114 14.62 8.54 0.60
C LEU A 114 13.40 8.59 -0.31
N LYS A 115 12.85 9.78 -0.53
CA LYS A 115 11.77 9.98 -1.50
C LYS A 115 12.19 9.52 -2.88
N GLU A 116 13.39 9.87 -3.35
CA GLU A 116 13.93 9.38 -4.61
C GLU A 116 14.17 7.88 -4.59
N PHE A 117 14.62 7.27 -3.50
CA PHE A 117 14.91 5.84 -3.43
C PHE A 117 13.65 4.99 -3.64
N PHE A 118 12.52 5.44 -3.08
CA PHE A 118 11.20 4.83 -3.29
C PHE A 118 10.52 5.30 -4.58
N THR A 119 11.12 6.21 -5.36
CA THR A 119 10.50 6.77 -6.57
C THR A 119 11.35 6.78 -7.84
N ASN A 120 12.66 6.56 -7.76
CA ASN A 120 13.62 6.41 -8.84
C ASN A 120 13.78 4.92 -9.12
N GLU A 121 12.93 4.44 -10.00
CA GLU A 121 13.03 3.15 -10.68
C GLU A 121 14.21 3.15 -11.65
N ARG A 122 15.45 3.10 -11.16
CA ARG A 122 16.56 2.56 -11.96
C ARG A 122 16.82 1.13 -11.48
N GLY A 123 15.99 0.19 -11.93
CA GLY A 123 16.30 -1.24 -11.76
C GLY A 123 15.13 -2.18 -11.53
N GLN A 124 13.94 -1.68 -11.18
CA GLN A 124 12.75 -2.35 -11.67
C GLN A 124 12.62 -1.90 -13.13
N GLU A 125 13.19 -2.68 -14.06
CA GLU A 125 12.39 -3.00 -15.24
C GLU A 125 10.96 -3.18 -14.70
N TYR A 126 9.99 -2.47 -15.25
CA TYR A 126 8.61 -2.91 -15.16
C TYR A 126 8.65 -4.38 -15.58
N LYS A 127 8.79 -5.31 -14.62
CA LYS A 127 8.53 -6.72 -14.86
C LYS A 127 7.11 -6.64 -15.35
N ALA A 128 6.93 -6.87 -16.65
CA ALA A 128 5.63 -6.77 -17.28
C ALA A 128 4.66 -7.47 -16.33
N PRO A 129 3.57 -6.81 -15.90
CA PRO A 129 2.71 -7.34 -14.85
C PRO A 129 2.42 -8.80 -15.18
N LYS A 130 2.69 -9.72 -14.24
CA LYS A 130 2.57 -11.17 -14.47
C LYS A 130 1.22 -11.42 -15.13
N ILE A 131 1.26 -11.74 -16.42
CA ILE A 131 0.05 -11.97 -17.20
C ILE A 131 -0.36 -13.40 -16.91
N TYR A 132 -1.48 -13.56 -16.22
CA TYR A 132 -2.04 -14.87 -15.99
C TYR A 132 -2.77 -15.34 -17.25
N PRO A 133 -2.63 -16.60 -17.66
CA PRO A 133 -3.46 -17.15 -18.73
C PRO A 133 -4.92 -17.17 -18.28
N ALA A 134 -5.83 -16.94 -19.22
CA ALA A 134 -7.27 -17.11 -18.97
C ALA A 134 -7.57 -18.54 -18.51
N ILE A 135 -8.49 -18.69 -17.56
CA ILE A 135 -8.86 -20.00 -17.01
C ILE A 135 -10.00 -20.60 -17.84
N PRO A 136 -9.93 -21.88 -18.27
CA PRO A 136 -11.04 -22.55 -18.92
C PRO A 136 -12.31 -22.50 -18.05
N ALA A 137 -13.47 -22.23 -18.66
CA ALA A 137 -14.72 -22.01 -17.92
C ALA A 137 -15.04 -23.10 -16.87
N ALA A 138 -14.78 -24.38 -17.19
CA ALA A 138 -15.01 -25.51 -16.30
C ALA A 138 -14.10 -25.55 -15.06
N GLN A 139 -12.98 -24.81 -15.06
CA GLN A 139 -12.00 -24.75 -13.97
C GLN A 139 -12.10 -23.45 -13.16
N ARG A 140 -12.98 -22.52 -13.55
CA ARG A 140 -13.16 -21.25 -12.86
C ARG A 140 -13.83 -21.49 -11.52
N ARG A 141 -13.23 -20.95 -10.46
CA ARG A 141 -13.78 -20.97 -9.09
C ARG A 141 -14.25 -19.57 -8.67
N PRO A 142 -15.10 -19.47 -7.65
CA PRO A 142 -15.47 -18.17 -7.08
C PRO A 142 -14.25 -17.35 -6.63
N ILE A 143 -14.39 -16.02 -6.65
CA ILE A 143 -13.33 -15.09 -6.27
C ILE A 143 -13.30 -14.87 -4.75
N ARG A 144 -12.09 -14.72 -4.19
CA ARG A 144 -11.87 -14.29 -2.80
C ARG A 144 -11.20 -12.93 -2.78
N VAL A 145 -11.79 -11.98 -2.05
CA VAL A 145 -11.42 -10.56 -2.13
C VAL A 145 -11.04 -10.01 -0.75
N LEU A 146 -9.95 -9.25 -0.72
CA LEU A 146 -9.60 -8.37 0.39
C LEU A 146 -9.81 -6.92 -0.05
N SER A 147 -10.73 -6.21 0.60
CA SER A 147 -11.03 -4.80 0.34
C SER A 147 -10.57 -3.93 1.50
N LEU A 148 -9.60 -3.06 1.26
CA LEU A 148 -9.03 -2.17 2.25
C LEU A 148 -9.59 -0.77 2.02
N PHE A 149 -10.05 -0.09 3.08
CA PHE A 149 -10.78 1.18 2.95
C PHE A 149 -12.05 0.99 2.10
N ASP A 150 -12.84 -0.03 2.43
CA ASP A 150 -13.94 -0.53 1.60
C ASP A 150 -15.04 0.52 1.32
N GLY A 151 -15.20 1.49 2.23
CA GLY A 151 -16.26 2.46 2.18
C GLY A 151 -17.62 1.77 2.15
N ILE A 152 -18.44 2.13 1.16
CA ILE A 152 -19.80 1.59 1.00
C ILE A 152 -19.85 0.30 0.19
N ALA A 153 -18.80 -0.53 0.24
CA ALA A 153 -18.74 -1.84 -0.43
C ALA A 153 -18.90 -1.80 -1.97
N THR A 154 -18.32 -0.79 -2.63
CA THR A 154 -18.45 -0.63 -4.09
C THR A 154 -17.84 -1.81 -4.86
N GLY A 155 -16.75 -2.38 -4.37
CA GLY A 155 -16.11 -3.55 -4.98
C GLY A 155 -17.05 -4.76 -5.01
N TYR A 156 -17.68 -5.09 -3.88
CA TYR A 156 -18.63 -6.20 -3.78
C TYR A 156 -19.85 -6.00 -4.69
N LEU A 157 -20.44 -4.80 -4.68
CA LEU A 157 -21.56 -4.45 -5.55
C LEU A 157 -21.25 -4.75 -7.02
N VAL A 158 -20.10 -4.27 -7.50
CA VAL A 158 -19.70 -4.43 -8.90
C VAL A 158 -19.44 -5.90 -9.27
N LEU A 159 -18.80 -6.67 -8.39
CA LEU A 159 -18.56 -8.10 -8.63
C LEU A 159 -19.90 -8.84 -8.82
N ARG A 160 -20.87 -8.57 -7.94
CA ARG A 160 -22.22 -9.12 -8.05
C ARG A 160 -22.93 -8.67 -9.34
N ASP A 161 -22.85 -7.38 -9.68
CA ASP A 161 -23.50 -6.82 -10.88
C ASP A 161 -22.87 -7.31 -12.20
N LEU A 162 -21.65 -7.85 -12.16
CA LEU A 162 -20.99 -8.54 -13.27
C LEU A 162 -21.34 -10.04 -13.36
N GLY A 163 -22.04 -10.55 -12.33
CA GLY A 163 -22.38 -11.97 -12.15
C GLY A 163 -21.20 -12.82 -11.71
N ILE A 164 -20.15 -12.24 -11.13
CA ILE A 164 -18.98 -12.99 -10.63
C ILE A 164 -19.32 -13.55 -9.26
N LYS A 165 -19.17 -14.87 -9.09
CA LYS A 165 -19.40 -15.56 -7.81
C LYS A 165 -18.32 -15.17 -6.81
N VAL A 166 -18.72 -14.64 -5.66
CA VAL A 166 -17.83 -14.27 -4.56
C VAL A 166 -17.90 -15.35 -3.48
N GLU A 167 -16.79 -16.03 -3.22
CA GLU A 167 -16.70 -17.01 -2.12
C GLU A 167 -16.46 -16.31 -0.78
N LYS A 168 -15.59 -15.30 -0.77
CA LYS A 168 -15.26 -14.55 0.43
C LYS A 168 -14.96 -13.09 0.09
N TYR A 169 -15.51 -12.16 0.87
CA TYR A 169 -15.19 -10.75 0.79
C TYR A 169 -14.87 -10.24 2.21
N VAL A 170 -13.57 -10.04 2.47
CA VAL A 170 -13.08 -9.49 3.73
C VAL A 170 -12.82 -8.01 3.54
N ALA A 171 -13.41 -7.16 4.39
CA ALA A 171 -13.37 -5.72 4.25
C ALA A 171 -12.84 -5.03 5.51
N SER A 172 -11.87 -4.13 5.37
CA SER A 172 -11.46 -3.22 6.43
C SER A 172 -12.09 -1.85 6.21
N GLU A 173 -12.88 -1.41 7.18
CA GLU A 173 -13.52 -0.10 7.22
C GLU A 173 -13.72 0.30 8.69
N ILE A 174 -13.60 1.59 9.00
CA ILE A 174 -13.73 2.14 10.36
C ILE A 174 -14.95 3.05 10.50
N CYS A 175 -15.52 3.53 9.38
CA CYS A 175 -16.71 4.36 9.36
C CYS A 175 -17.95 3.48 9.56
N GLU A 176 -18.56 3.58 10.75
CA GLU A 176 -19.76 2.82 11.13
C GLU A 176 -20.91 2.99 10.12
N GLU A 177 -21.11 4.19 9.56
CA GLU A 177 -22.14 4.41 8.55
C GLU A 177 -21.85 3.66 7.24
N SER A 178 -20.58 3.54 6.87
CA SER A 178 -20.16 2.81 5.67
C SER A 178 -20.34 1.30 5.85
N ILE A 179 -19.95 0.76 7.03
CA ILE A 179 -20.19 -0.63 7.43
C ILE A 179 -21.68 -0.95 7.44
N ALA A 180 -22.51 -0.07 8.00
CA ALA A 180 -23.96 -0.25 8.03
C ALA A 180 -24.56 -0.33 6.63
N VAL A 181 -24.12 0.55 5.70
CA VAL A 181 -24.54 0.51 4.30
C VAL A 181 -24.17 -0.81 3.65
N GLY A 182 -22.92 -1.26 3.76
CA GLY A 182 -22.48 -2.51 3.15
C GLY A 182 -23.18 -3.73 3.74
N THR A 183 -23.34 -3.79 5.06
CA THR A 183 -24.05 -4.88 5.76
C THR A 183 -25.49 -5.02 5.27
N VAL A 184 -26.23 -3.91 5.20
CA VAL A 184 -27.64 -3.91 4.78
C VAL A 184 -27.77 -4.21 3.27
N ARG A 185 -26.92 -3.63 2.43
CA ARG A 185 -27.01 -3.76 0.96
C ARG A 185 -26.57 -5.11 0.44
N HIS A 186 -25.74 -5.81 1.19
CA HIS A 186 -25.13 -7.07 0.80
C HIS A 186 -25.49 -8.21 1.75
N GLU A 187 -26.57 -8.05 2.52
CA GLU A 187 -27.21 -9.11 3.31
C GLU A 187 -26.24 -9.83 4.26
N GLY A 188 -25.28 -9.08 4.83
CA GLY A 188 -24.27 -9.64 5.74
C GLY A 188 -23.20 -10.52 5.08
N ASN A 189 -23.11 -10.56 3.75
CA ASN A 189 -22.12 -11.38 3.02
C ASN A 189 -20.68 -10.80 3.04
N ILE A 190 -20.47 -9.68 3.73
CA ILE A 190 -19.17 -9.03 3.89
C ILE A 190 -18.65 -9.30 5.30
N THR A 191 -17.45 -9.86 5.40
CA THR A 191 -16.76 -10.00 6.69
C THR A 191 -15.98 -8.73 6.98
N TYR A 192 -16.53 -7.86 7.82
CA TYR A 192 -15.83 -6.67 8.29
C TYR A 192 -14.79 -7.02 9.35
N VAL A 193 -13.57 -6.50 9.18
CA VAL A 193 -12.44 -6.71 10.09
C VAL A 193 -11.94 -5.39 10.67
N HIS A 194 -10.89 -5.47 11.48
CA HIS A 194 -10.27 -4.35 12.16
C HIS A 194 -9.80 -3.24 11.21
N ASP A 195 -9.48 -2.08 11.81
CA ASP A 195 -8.71 -1.02 11.16
C ASP A 195 -7.50 -1.61 10.43
N VAL A 196 -7.22 -1.14 9.21
CA VAL A 196 -6.13 -1.62 8.37
C VAL A 196 -4.78 -1.69 9.10
N ARG A 197 -4.54 -0.77 10.05
CA ARG A 197 -3.30 -0.68 10.84
C ARG A 197 -3.11 -1.84 11.82
N ASN A 198 -4.19 -2.52 12.15
CA ASN A 198 -4.21 -3.63 13.11
C ASN A 198 -4.27 -4.98 12.40
N ILE A 199 -4.20 -5.01 11.06
CA ILE A 199 -4.23 -6.25 10.29
C ILE A 199 -2.80 -6.78 10.18
N THR A 200 -2.56 -7.93 10.80
CA THR A 200 -1.24 -8.58 10.79
C THR A 200 -1.11 -9.57 9.63
N LYS A 201 0.12 -10.00 9.33
CA LYS A 201 0.36 -11.08 8.36
C LYS A 201 -0.40 -12.36 8.72
N ARG A 202 -0.45 -12.71 10.02
CA ARG A 202 -1.18 -13.87 10.51
C ARG A 202 -2.66 -13.80 10.15
N ASN A 203 -3.27 -12.62 10.26
CA ASN A 203 -4.65 -12.44 9.87
C ASN A 203 -4.85 -12.67 8.36
N ILE A 204 -3.94 -12.15 7.52
CA ILE A 204 -3.98 -12.38 6.07
C ILE A 204 -3.85 -13.87 5.73
N ASP A 205 -2.95 -14.59 6.40
CA ASP A 205 -2.74 -16.03 6.22
C ASP A 205 -3.99 -16.83 6.66
N GLU A 206 -4.66 -16.43 7.75
CA GLU A 206 -5.87 -17.08 8.26
C GLU A 206 -7.12 -16.81 7.40
N TRP A 207 -7.26 -15.59 6.87
CA TRP A 207 -8.43 -15.20 6.08
C TRP A 207 -8.33 -15.60 4.62
N GLY A 208 -7.11 -15.63 4.09
CA GLY A 208 -6.81 -15.92 2.70
C GLY A 208 -6.86 -17.42 2.36
N PRO A 209 -6.26 -17.82 1.23
CA PRO A 209 -5.61 -16.95 0.25
C PRO A 209 -6.60 -15.98 -0.44
N PHE A 210 -6.13 -14.81 -0.87
CA PHE A 210 -6.94 -13.83 -1.63
C PHE A 210 -6.56 -13.83 -3.10
N ASP A 211 -7.56 -13.67 -3.97
CA ASP A 211 -7.40 -13.61 -5.43
C ASP A 211 -7.40 -12.18 -5.97
N LEU A 212 -8.03 -11.26 -5.22
CA LEU A 212 -8.11 -9.84 -5.54
C LEU A 212 -7.92 -9.00 -4.29
N VAL A 213 -6.99 -8.04 -4.32
CA VAL A 213 -6.78 -7.05 -3.25
C VAL A 213 -7.08 -5.65 -3.77
N ILE A 214 -8.03 -4.95 -3.17
CA ILE A 214 -8.46 -3.62 -3.64
C ILE A 214 -8.48 -2.60 -2.53
N GLY A 215 -8.30 -1.31 -2.85
CA GLY A 215 -8.47 -0.26 -1.86
C GLY A 215 -8.26 1.16 -2.36
N GLY A 216 -8.79 2.12 -1.61
CA GLY A 216 -8.64 3.55 -1.88
C GLY A 216 -8.46 4.32 -0.58
N SER A 217 -7.21 4.64 -0.23
CA SER A 217 -6.93 5.27 1.06
C SER A 217 -7.48 6.71 1.12
N PRO A 218 -7.83 7.23 2.32
CA PRO A 218 -8.35 8.58 2.46
C PRO A 218 -7.42 9.63 1.83
N CYS A 219 -7.99 10.49 0.99
CA CYS A 219 -7.22 11.44 0.19
C CYS A 219 -7.08 12.83 0.82
N ASN A 220 -7.56 13.03 2.04
CA ASN A 220 -7.68 14.35 2.65
C ASN A 220 -6.32 15.03 2.88
N ASP A 221 -5.32 14.27 3.37
CA ASP A 221 -3.97 14.79 3.60
C ASP A 221 -3.07 14.74 2.36
N LEU A 222 -3.55 14.12 1.28
CA LEU A 222 -2.85 13.97 0.00
C LEU A 222 -3.27 15.03 -1.02
N SER A 223 -4.52 15.51 -0.95
CA SER A 223 -5.10 16.43 -1.93
C SER A 223 -4.41 17.79 -1.95
N ILE A 224 -4.03 18.26 -3.16
CA ILE A 224 -3.41 19.58 -3.36
C ILE A 224 -4.34 20.72 -2.92
N VAL A 225 -5.66 20.50 -2.97
CA VAL A 225 -6.67 21.50 -2.57
C VAL A 225 -6.85 21.63 -1.06
N ASN A 226 -6.21 20.78 -0.24
CA ASN A 226 -6.21 20.94 1.21
C ASN A 226 -5.02 21.83 1.64
N PRO A 227 -5.24 23.05 2.17
CA PRO A 227 -4.17 23.92 2.65
C PRO A 227 -3.41 23.34 3.84
N ALA A 228 -4.03 22.43 4.60
CA ALA A 228 -3.47 21.75 5.78
C ALA A 228 -2.89 20.36 5.44
N ARG A 229 -2.58 20.09 4.16
CA ARG A 229 -2.05 18.79 3.72
C ARG A 229 -0.78 18.44 4.50
N LYS A 230 -0.74 17.20 4.99
CA LYS A 230 0.45 16.64 5.66
C LYS A 230 1.32 15.81 4.70
N GLY A 231 0.81 15.48 3.51
CA GLY A 231 1.54 14.72 2.49
C GLY A 231 1.48 13.21 2.73
N LEU A 232 2.28 12.46 1.96
CA LEU A 232 2.25 10.99 1.96
C LEU A 232 2.74 10.35 3.28
N TYR A 233 3.64 11.02 3.99
CA TYR A 233 4.36 10.45 5.13
C TYR A 233 3.78 10.87 6.48
N GLU A 234 2.75 11.70 6.49
CA GLU A 234 2.12 12.22 7.70
C GLU A 234 0.59 12.17 7.58
N GLY A 235 -0.11 12.04 8.72
CA GLY A 235 -1.57 11.94 8.74
C GLY A 235 -2.10 10.71 7.99
N THR A 236 -3.23 10.88 7.29
CA THR A 236 -3.91 9.84 6.52
C THR A 236 -3.15 9.40 5.26
N GLY A 237 -2.11 10.13 4.85
CA GLY A 237 -1.22 9.72 3.76
C GLY A 237 -0.50 8.40 4.04
N ARG A 238 -0.17 8.12 5.31
CA ARG A 238 0.50 6.88 5.73
C ARG A 238 -0.33 5.63 5.44
N LEU A 239 -1.66 5.76 5.35
CA LEU A 239 -2.57 4.63 5.08
C LEU A 239 -2.35 4.00 3.70
N PHE A 240 -1.68 4.71 2.77
CA PHE A 240 -1.20 4.08 1.54
C PHE A 240 -0.19 2.96 1.81
N PHE A 241 0.71 3.14 2.78
CA PHE A 241 1.69 2.12 3.14
C PHE A 241 1.02 0.89 3.76
N GLU A 242 -0.09 1.05 4.46
CA GLU A 242 -0.89 -0.10 4.95
C GLU A 242 -1.45 -0.93 3.77
N PHE A 243 -1.96 -0.27 2.72
CA PHE A 243 -2.36 -1.00 1.50
C PHE A 243 -1.18 -1.77 0.90
N TYR A 244 -0.03 -1.12 0.74
CA TYR A 244 1.17 -1.75 0.19
C TYR A 244 1.64 -2.94 1.03
N HIS A 245 1.60 -2.80 2.36
CA HIS A 245 1.97 -3.83 3.32
C HIS A 245 1.08 -5.08 3.20
N LEU A 246 -0.23 -4.88 3.27
CA LEU A 246 -1.22 -5.97 3.21
C LEU A 246 -1.30 -6.60 1.81
N LEU A 247 -1.04 -5.81 0.76
CA LEU A 247 -0.87 -6.34 -0.60
C LEU A 247 0.30 -7.32 -0.65
N ASN A 248 1.44 -6.98 -0.05
CA ASN A 248 2.62 -7.86 -0.05
C ASN A 248 2.38 -9.14 0.76
N TYR A 249 1.65 -9.08 1.87
CA TYR A 249 1.24 -10.28 2.62
C TYR A 249 0.26 -11.17 1.84
N SER A 250 -0.59 -10.57 1.01
CA SER A 250 -1.61 -11.31 0.24
C SER A 250 -1.08 -11.92 -1.05
N ARG A 251 0.12 -11.53 -1.50
CA ARG A 251 0.72 -12.03 -2.74
C ARG A 251 0.97 -13.54 -2.65
N PRO A 252 0.62 -14.32 -3.69
CA PRO A 252 1.02 -15.72 -3.78
C PRO A 252 2.54 -15.84 -3.72
N LYS A 253 3.02 -16.95 -3.18
CA LYS A 253 4.44 -17.27 -3.21
C LYS A 253 4.93 -17.42 -4.66
N PRO A 254 6.23 -17.21 -4.95
CA PRO A 254 6.75 -17.29 -6.33
C PRO A 254 6.46 -18.62 -7.05
N GLU A 255 6.36 -19.72 -6.31
CA GLU A 255 6.01 -21.06 -6.79
C GLU A 255 4.52 -21.27 -7.12
N GLU A 256 3.64 -20.33 -6.71
CA GLU A 256 2.20 -20.41 -6.98
C GLU A 256 1.84 -19.69 -8.29
N GLU A 257 1.34 -20.45 -9.27
CA GLU A 257 0.84 -19.91 -10.55
C GLU A 257 -0.62 -19.43 -10.49
N ARG A 258 -1.18 -19.26 -9.28
CA ARG A 258 -2.55 -18.81 -9.07
C ARG A 258 -2.73 -17.36 -9.53
N PRO A 259 -3.78 -17.04 -10.31
CA PRO A 259 -4.08 -15.65 -10.65
C PRO A 259 -4.31 -14.79 -9.41
N PHE A 260 -3.61 -13.66 -9.38
CA PHE A 260 -3.67 -12.70 -8.29
C PHE A 260 -3.70 -11.29 -8.84
N PHE A 261 -4.76 -10.57 -8.48
CA PHE A 261 -5.02 -9.22 -8.97
C PHE A 261 -5.02 -8.22 -7.83
N TRP A 262 -4.69 -6.98 -8.14
CA TRP A 262 -4.82 -5.87 -7.22
C TRP A 262 -5.17 -4.57 -7.92
N LEU A 263 -5.85 -3.70 -7.18
CA LEU A 263 -6.23 -2.37 -7.65
C LEU A 263 -6.18 -1.37 -6.49
N PHE A 264 -5.43 -0.30 -6.66
CA PHE A 264 -5.39 0.83 -5.75
C PHE A 264 -5.88 2.10 -6.46
N GLU A 265 -6.70 2.90 -5.78
CA GLU A 265 -7.23 4.16 -6.30
C GLU A 265 -6.86 5.34 -5.40
N ASN A 266 -6.54 6.49 -6.01
CA ASN A 266 -6.37 7.75 -5.27
C ASN A 266 -6.56 9.00 -6.15
N VAL A 267 -6.62 10.18 -5.51
CA VAL A 267 -6.88 11.48 -6.16
C VAL A 267 -5.63 12.23 -6.61
N VAL A 268 -4.46 11.87 -6.11
CA VAL A 268 -3.18 12.51 -6.45
C VAL A 268 -2.27 11.49 -7.11
N ALA A 269 -1.48 11.93 -8.08
CA ALA A 269 -0.43 11.14 -8.70
C ALA A 269 0.65 10.83 -7.65
N MET A 270 0.43 9.76 -6.88
CA MET A 270 1.53 9.02 -6.29
C MET A 270 2.45 8.55 -7.43
N ARG A 271 3.76 8.54 -7.22
CA ARG A 271 4.69 8.13 -8.28
C ARG A 271 4.57 6.61 -8.56
N GLY A 272 4.81 6.22 -9.82
CA GLY A 272 4.49 4.90 -10.41
C GLY A 272 3.40 5.08 -11.47
N ASN A 273 3.54 4.51 -12.69
CA ASN A 273 2.68 4.82 -13.85
C ASN A 273 1.21 4.46 -13.59
N PRO A 274 0.34 5.42 -13.22
CA PRO A 274 -1.06 5.14 -12.97
C PRO A 274 -1.84 5.25 -14.27
N VAL A 275 -2.97 4.55 -14.36
CA VAL A 275 -3.98 4.86 -15.36
C VAL A 275 -4.90 5.93 -14.76
N MET A 276 -4.95 7.10 -15.39
CA MET A 276 -5.87 8.17 -15.00
C MET A 276 -7.22 7.97 -15.70
N ILE A 277 -8.28 7.79 -14.90
CA ILE A 277 -9.65 7.63 -15.37
C ILE A 277 -10.51 8.72 -14.74
N ASP A 278 -11.15 9.53 -15.58
CA ASP A 278 -12.15 10.49 -15.13
C ASP A 278 -13.54 9.88 -15.23
N ALA A 279 -14.29 9.90 -14.13
CA ALA A 279 -15.66 9.41 -14.10
C ALA A 279 -16.59 10.17 -15.03
N ILE A 280 -16.26 11.37 -15.53
CA ILE A 280 -17.07 12.03 -16.56
C ILE A 280 -17.19 11.17 -17.83
N LYS A 281 -16.21 10.29 -18.04
CA LYS A 281 -16.17 9.43 -19.21
C LYS A 281 -17.19 8.28 -19.14
N VAL A 282 -17.79 8.01 -17.97
CA VAL A 282 -18.76 6.92 -17.74
C VAL A 282 -19.92 7.28 -16.78
N SER A 283 -19.96 8.51 -16.29
CA SER A 283 -20.99 9.07 -15.39
C SER A 283 -21.08 10.59 -15.58
N LEU A 284 -22.09 11.26 -15.00
CA LEU A 284 -22.26 12.72 -15.12
C LEU A 284 -21.36 13.55 -14.16
N ALA A 285 -20.42 12.91 -13.46
CA ALA A 285 -19.58 13.56 -12.47
C ALA A 285 -18.13 13.69 -12.96
N HIS A 286 -17.60 14.92 -13.02
CA HIS A 286 -16.16 15.16 -13.13
C HIS A 286 -15.45 14.61 -11.90
N ARG A 287 -14.73 13.50 -12.09
CA ARG A 287 -14.02 12.82 -11.01
C ARG A 287 -12.83 12.05 -11.57
N ALA A 288 -11.79 12.78 -11.94
CA ALA A 288 -10.48 12.24 -12.25
C ALA A 288 -9.89 11.52 -11.05
N ARG A 289 -9.47 10.27 -11.26
CA ARG A 289 -8.79 9.39 -10.30
C ARG A 289 -7.66 8.64 -10.97
N TYR A 290 -6.64 8.34 -10.19
CA TYR A 290 -5.52 7.51 -10.61
C TYR A 290 -5.72 6.10 -10.09
N PHE A 291 -5.48 5.12 -10.95
CA PHE A 291 -5.58 3.71 -10.65
C PHE A 291 -4.21 3.04 -10.88
N TRP A 292 -3.76 2.29 -9.88
CA TRP A 292 -2.59 1.41 -9.97
C TRP A 292 -3.07 -0.03 -9.81
N GLY A 293 -2.53 -0.95 -10.59
CA GLY A 293 -2.97 -2.34 -10.51
C GLY A 293 -2.40 -3.19 -11.63
N ASN A 294 -2.77 -4.46 -11.62
CA ASN A 294 -2.38 -5.44 -12.63
C ASN A 294 -3.59 -6.08 -13.32
N LEU A 295 -4.76 -5.42 -13.29
CA LEU A 295 -5.93 -5.86 -14.05
C LEU A 295 -5.64 -5.78 -15.55
N SER A 296 -6.20 -6.71 -16.31
CA SER A 296 -6.05 -6.74 -17.77
C SER A 296 -6.68 -5.49 -18.40
N ASP A 297 -6.07 -4.98 -19.47
CA ASP A 297 -6.62 -3.92 -20.34
C ASP A 297 -6.94 -2.57 -19.69
N MET A 298 -6.35 -2.22 -18.54
CA MET A 298 -6.55 -0.88 -17.94
C MET A 298 -6.23 0.29 -18.89
N ASN A 299 -5.42 0.08 -19.94
CA ASN A 299 -4.98 1.10 -20.90
C ASN A 299 -5.90 1.30 -22.13
N ARG A 300 -6.91 0.44 -22.37
CA ARG A 300 -7.62 0.34 -23.67
C ARG A 300 -8.97 1.09 -23.75
N ILE A 301 -9.14 2.13 -22.93
CA ILE A 301 -10.45 2.73 -22.73
C ILE A 301 -10.81 3.72 -23.87
N PHE A 302 -11.82 3.39 -24.71
CA PHE A 302 -13.05 4.17 -25.03
C PHE A 302 -13.64 3.99 -26.45
N GLY A 303 -14.96 3.72 -26.50
CA GLY A 303 -15.85 3.86 -27.67
C GLY A 303 -17.35 3.98 -27.27
N PHE A 304 -17.95 5.17 -27.47
CA PHE A 304 -19.41 5.54 -27.58
C PHE A 304 -20.33 5.60 -26.31
N PRO A 305 -21.60 6.11 -26.39
CA PRO A 305 -22.12 7.42 -26.85
C PRO A 305 -22.97 8.18 -25.77
N LEU A 306 -23.51 9.36 -26.14
CA LEU A 306 -24.12 10.41 -25.29
C LEU A 306 -25.50 10.03 -24.65
N HIS A 307 -25.73 10.46 -23.40
CA HIS A 307 -27.01 10.49 -22.62
C HIS A 307 -27.43 9.30 -21.72
N TYR A 308 -26.49 8.59 -21.09
CA TYR A 308 -26.82 7.33 -20.40
C TYR A 308 -27.43 7.39 -18.97
N THR A 309 -27.35 8.48 -18.19
CA THR A 309 -27.64 8.34 -16.73
C THR A 309 -28.35 9.51 -16.06
N ASP A 310 -29.66 9.60 -16.22
CA ASP A 310 -30.52 10.45 -15.39
C ASP A 310 -31.29 9.59 -14.36
N VAL A 311 -31.21 9.92 -13.05
CA VAL A 311 -32.22 9.78 -11.95
C VAL A 311 -31.61 9.74 -10.53
N SER A 312 -32.45 9.99 -9.51
CA SER A 312 -32.24 10.88 -8.37
C SER A 312 -32.41 10.26 -6.95
N ASN A 313 -32.21 11.12 -5.93
CA ASN A 313 -32.79 11.21 -4.55
C ASN A 313 -32.36 10.30 -3.36
N MET A 314 -31.70 10.96 -2.39
CA MET A 314 -31.31 10.55 -1.02
C MET A 314 -30.63 11.79 -0.36
N GLY A 315 -30.71 11.96 0.97
CA GLY A 315 -30.38 13.22 1.70
C GLY A 315 -28.95 13.76 1.52
N ARG A 316 -28.81 15.08 1.25
CA ARG A 316 -27.63 15.70 0.60
C ARG A 316 -26.29 15.60 1.36
N GLY A 317 -26.23 15.87 2.66
CA GLY A 317 -24.96 16.14 3.37
C GLY A 317 -24.08 14.91 3.61
N ALA A 318 -24.63 13.87 4.25
CA ALA A 318 -23.91 12.61 4.49
C ALA A 318 -23.72 11.81 3.18
N ARG A 319 -24.72 11.84 2.29
CA ARG A 319 -24.64 11.19 0.97
C ARG A 319 -23.56 11.81 0.08
N GLN A 320 -23.39 13.14 0.06
CA GLN A 320 -22.31 13.77 -0.71
C GLN A 320 -20.92 13.38 -0.20
N LYS A 321 -20.73 13.25 1.13
CA LYS A 321 -19.46 12.82 1.69
C LYS A 321 -19.16 11.35 1.35
N LEU A 322 -20.15 10.46 1.47
CA LEU A 322 -20.02 9.04 1.12
C LEU A 322 -19.83 8.82 -0.39
N LEU A 323 -20.59 9.54 -1.23
CA LEU A 323 -20.45 9.50 -2.69
C LEU A 323 -19.14 10.12 -3.16
N GLY A 324 -18.66 11.18 -2.50
CA GLY A 324 -17.38 11.83 -2.83
C GLY A 324 -16.15 10.98 -2.52
N ARG A 325 -16.29 9.98 -1.63
CA ARG A 325 -15.23 9.04 -1.21
C ARG A 325 -15.30 7.67 -1.88
N SER A 326 -16.48 7.17 -2.22
CA SER A 326 -16.69 5.86 -2.89
C SER A 326 -16.27 5.84 -4.36
N TRP A 327 -15.93 4.70 -4.95
CA TRP A 327 -15.55 4.67 -6.37
C TRP A 327 -16.71 4.96 -7.33
N SER A 328 -16.38 5.37 -8.56
CA SER A 328 -17.35 5.42 -9.65
C SER A 328 -17.71 4.00 -10.08
N VAL A 329 -18.94 3.56 -9.79
CA VAL A 329 -19.44 2.20 -10.12
C VAL A 329 -19.18 1.82 -11.58
N PRO A 330 -19.46 2.67 -12.59
CA PRO A 330 -19.19 2.31 -13.99
C PRO A 330 -17.69 2.14 -14.31
N VAL A 331 -16.80 2.91 -13.66
CA VAL A 331 -15.34 2.76 -13.83
C VAL A 331 -14.89 1.40 -13.28
N ILE A 332 -15.32 1.06 -12.07
CA ILE A 332 -14.92 -0.20 -11.43
C ILE A 332 -15.53 -1.39 -12.16
N ARG A 333 -16.77 -1.28 -12.66
CA ARG A 333 -17.40 -2.30 -13.51
C ARG A 333 -16.56 -2.60 -14.75
N HIS A 334 -16.03 -1.55 -15.39
CA HIS A 334 -15.14 -1.72 -16.53
C HIS A 334 -13.82 -2.41 -16.13
N LEU A 335 -13.17 -1.93 -15.06
CA LEU A 335 -11.90 -2.49 -14.57
C LEU A 335 -12.03 -3.96 -14.13
N PHE A 336 -13.15 -4.36 -13.53
CA PHE A 336 -13.39 -5.73 -13.07
C PHE A 336 -13.95 -6.66 -14.16
N ALA A 337 -14.42 -6.15 -15.29
CA ALA A 337 -15.02 -6.98 -16.34
C ALA A 337 -14.08 -8.11 -16.84
N PRO A 338 -12.76 -7.89 -17.04
CA PRO A 338 -11.84 -8.96 -17.44
C PRO A 338 -11.69 -10.09 -16.41
N LEU A 339 -12.05 -9.87 -15.13
CA LEU A 339 -11.99 -10.92 -14.11
C LEU A 339 -12.90 -12.12 -14.43
N LYS A 340 -13.91 -11.94 -15.29
CA LYS A 340 -14.78 -13.01 -15.77
C LYS A 340 -14.04 -14.13 -16.51
N ASP A 341 -12.85 -13.85 -17.04
CA ASP A 341 -12.01 -14.85 -17.72
C ASP A 341 -11.25 -15.76 -16.73
N TYR A 342 -11.21 -15.40 -15.45
CA TYR A 342 -10.46 -16.09 -14.42
C TYR A 342 -11.38 -16.72 -13.35
N PHE A 343 -12.55 -16.15 -13.10
CA PHE A 343 -13.43 -16.55 -11.98
C PHE A 343 -14.83 -16.99 -12.42
N ALA A 344 -15.46 -17.80 -11.56
CA ALA A 344 -16.77 -18.38 -11.83
C ALA A 344 -17.83 -17.28 -11.91
N CYS A 345 -18.78 -17.45 -12.84
CA CYS A 345 -19.93 -16.58 -12.98
C CYS A 345 -21.25 -17.36 -12.75
N ASP A 346 -22.33 -16.62 -12.50
CA ASP A 346 -23.70 -17.14 -12.49
C ASP A 346 -24.20 -17.57 -13.86
#